data_AF-E0W051-F1
#
_entry.id   AF-E0W051-F1
#
_cell.length_a   1.000
_cell.length_b   1.000
_cell.length_c   1.000
_cell.angle_alpha   90.00
_cell.angle_beta   90.00
_cell.angle_gamma   90.00
#
_symmetry.space_group_name_H-M   'P 1'
#
loop_
_entity.id
_entity.type
_entity.pdbx_description
1 polymer ?
#
loop_
_entity_poly.entity_id
_entity_poly.type
_entity_poly.pdbx_seq_one_letter_code
_entity_poly.pdbx_strand_id
1 'polypeptide(L)'
;MDLMPDKNRIHFLDVFYAYETDEKNYYNIVTISSFILFNVNALIFLPKLAPRSAKKTPEQLWKWRNIANSLIHSILSGFGAMINLLRTPELRYELITAYTLFSWSTLSFSVGYFIYDFIDMAVHQRRPSTYELLIHHILVIICFALAVITKYYQGYALVALLVEVNSIFLHIRQLFIIQGWQKSYIIYKINSYFNLGTFIVFRLFNLCWMICWLVLNQSGLNHLPKYFF
;
A
#
# COMPACT_ATOMS: atom_id res chain seq x y z
N MET A 1 23.84 10.36 -43.32
CA MET A 1 23.33 9.63 -42.14
C MET A 1 24.51 9.50 -41.21
N ASP A 2 24.84 10.61 -40.52
CA ASP A 2 26.05 10.70 -39.70
C ASP A 2 25.86 9.90 -38.42
N LEU A 3 26.75 8.91 -38.25
CA LEU A 3 26.92 8.14 -37.03
C LEU A 3 27.41 9.11 -35.93
N MET A 4 26.59 9.32 -34.90
CA MET A 4 27.05 10.03 -33.70
C MET A 4 28.35 9.39 -33.17
N PRO A 5 29.34 10.19 -32.74
CA PRO A 5 30.65 9.68 -32.31
C PRO A 5 30.50 8.79 -31.08
N ASP A 6 31.14 7.62 -31.14
CA ASP A 6 31.08 6.50 -30.18
C ASP A 6 31.24 6.93 -28.71
N LYS A 7 32.10 7.92 -28.45
CA LYS A 7 32.37 8.47 -27.11
C LYS A 7 31.15 9.15 -26.47
N ASN A 8 30.29 9.80 -27.27
CA ASN A 8 29.06 10.42 -26.77
C ASN A 8 27.97 9.37 -26.49
N ARG A 9 27.97 8.26 -27.23
CA ARG A 9 27.07 7.12 -26.98
C ARG A 9 27.43 6.42 -25.68
N ILE A 10 28.72 6.15 -25.44
CA ILE A 10 29.20 5.51 -24.20
C ILE A 10 28.90 6.40 -22.98
N HIS A 11 29.21 7.70 -23.04
CA HIS A 11 28.88 8.63 -21.97
C HIS A 11 27.37 8.74 -21.71
N PHE A 12 26.53 8.74 -22.75
CA PHE A 12 25.08 8.74 -22.60
C PHE A 12 24.58 7.45 -21.93
N LEU A 13 25.11 6.29 -22.32
CA LEU A 13 24.79 5.01 -21.70
C LEU A 13 25.22 5.00 -20.23
N ASP A 14 26.41 5.46 -19.90
CA ASP A 14 26.90 5.52 -18.51
C ASP A 14 26.01 6.42 -17.64
N VAL A 15 25.62 7.59 -18.14
CA VAL A 15 24.70 8.51 -17.44
C VAL A 15 23.30 7.89 -17.30
N PHE A 16 22.81 7.20 -18.33
CA PHE A 16 21.51 6.52 -18.29
C PHE A 16 21.51 5.36 -17.29
N TYR A 17 22.54 4.51 -17.31
CA TYR A 17 22.71 3.42 -16.36
C TYR A 17 22.87 3.94 -14.93
N ALA A 18 23.65 5.01 -14.72
CA ALA A 18 23.80 5.64 -13.41
C ALA A 18 22.45 6.16 -12.88
N TYR A 19 21.69 6.85 -13.73
CA TYR A 19 20.35 7.34 -13.39
C TYR A 19 19.38 6.20 -13.05
N GLU A 20 19.37 5.12 -13.84
CA GLU A 20 18.53 3.95 -13.58
C GLU A 20 18.95 3.22 -12.29
N THR A 21 20.24 3.17 -11.97
CA THR A 21 20.74 2.61 -10.71
C THR A 21 20.37 3.45 -9.51
N ASP A 22 20.46 4.78 -9.58
CA ASP A 22 20.08 5.67 -8.49
C ASP A 22 18.58 5.59 -8.20
N GLU A 23 17.78 5.49 -9.25
CA GLU A 23 16.35 5.24 -9.14
C GLU A 23 16.04 3.87 -8.52
N LYS A 24 16.71 2.80 -8.96
CA LYS A 24 16.55 1.47 -8.32
C LYS A 24 16.95 1.51 -6.84
N ASN A 25 18.01 2.24 -6.51
CA ASN A 25 18.44 2.42 -5.12
C ASN A 25 17.37 3.17 -4.31
N TYR A 26 16.75 4.20 -4.88
CA TYR A 26 15.72 4.99 -4.21
C TYR A 26 14.53 4.14 -3.73
N TYR A 27 13.88 3.37 -4.61
CA TYR A 27 12.70 2.59 -4.19
C TYR A 27 13.08 1.50 -3.18
N ASN A 28 14.26 0.88 -3.34
CA ASN A 28 14.76 -0.13 -2.41
C ASN A 28 14.96 0.49 -1.02
N ILE A 29 15.58 1.68 -0.96
CA ILE A 29 15.77 2.41 0.30
C ILE A 29 14.42 2.69 0.97
N VAL A 30 13.44 3.22 0.24
CA VAL A 30 12.12 3.55 0.82
C VAL A 30 11.40 2.28 1.29
N THR A 31 11.41 1.22 0.49
CA THR A 31 10.75 -0.06 0.80
C THR A 31 11.37 -0.71 2.03
N ILE A 32 12.71 -0.81 2.07
CA ILE A 32 13.46 -1.39 3.19
C ILE A 32 13.29 -0.54 4.45
N SER A 33 13.36 0.80 4.32
CA SER A 33 13.15 1.70 5.45
C SER A 33 11.74 1.57 6.04
N SER A 34 10.72 1.46 5.18
CA SER A 34 9.34 1.20 5.63
C SER A 34 9.23 -0.13 6.36
N PHE A 35 9.75 -1.22 5.77
CA PHE A 35 9.76 -2.54 6.39
C PHE A 35 10.42 -2.50 7.78
N ILE A 36 11.61 -1.89 7.90
CA ILE A 36 12.32 -1.75 9.18
C ILE A 36 11.51 -0.91 10.16
N LEU A 37 10.94 0.22 9.72
CA LEU A 37 10.14 1.11 10.55
C LEU A 37 8.96 0.37 11.18
N PHE A 38 8.21 -0.40 10.41
CA PHE A 38 7.06 -1.14 10.92
C PHE A 38 7.45 -2.30 11.84
N ASN A 39 8.57 -2.99 11.56
CA ASN A 39 9.13 -3.99 12.46
C ASN A 39 9.54 -3.38 13.81
N VAL A 40 10.30 -2.29 13.77
CA VAL A 40 10.76 -1.56 14.97
C VAL A 40 9.57 -1.04 15.76
N ASN A 41 8.58 -0.46 15.09
CA ASN A 41 7.35 0.03 15.72
C ASN A 41 6.60 -1.10 16.43
N ALA A 42 6.43 -2.24 15.75
CA ALA A 42 5.76 -3.40 16.30
C ALA A 42 6.50 -4.02 17.48
N LEU A 43 7.83 -4.11 17.45
CA LEU A 43 8.61 -4.80 18.48
C LEU A 43 8.92 -3.92 19.69
N ILE A 44 9.13 -2.61 19.50
CA ILE A 44 9.64 -1.73 20.55
C ILE A 44 8.56 -0.81 21.12
N PHE A 45 7.77 -0.17 20.27
CA PHE A 45 6.89 0.93 20.67
C PHE A 45 5.47 0.46 21.01
N LEU A 46 4.84 -0.31 20.12
CA LEU A 46 3.45 -0.76 20.29
C LEU A 46 3.21 -1.61 21.55
N PRO A 47 4.10 -2.53 21.99
CA PRO A 47 3.88 -3.28 23.24
C PRO A 47 3.77 -2.38 24.48
N LYS A 48 4.46 -1.24 24.47
CA LYS A 48 4.44 -0.25 25.56
C LYS A 48 3.10 0.49 25.60
N LEU A 49 2.56 0.82 24.43
CA LEU A 49 1.28 1.53 24.28
C LEU A 49 0.04 0.63 24.44
N ALA A 50 0.21 -0.69 24.37
CA ALA A 50 -0.90 -1.62 24.45
C ALA A 50 -1.66 -1.51 25.80
N PRO A 51 -3.00 -1.37 25.77
CA PRO A 51 -3.82 -1.24 26.96
C PRO A 51 -3.84 -2.55 27.75
N ARG A 52 -4.18 -2.48 29.05
CA ARG A 52 -4.27 -3.66 29.92
C ARG A 52 -5.22 -4.73 29.36
N SER A 53 -6.30 -4.30 28.71
CA SER A 53 -7.27 -5.19 28.05
C SER A 53 -6.66 -6.06 26.95
N ALA A 54 -5.61 -5.58 26.27
CA ALA A 54 -4.90 -6.29 25.20
C ALA A 54 -3.74 -7.15 25.72
N LYS A 55 -3.34 -7.00 27.00
CA LYS A 55 -2.19 -7.71 27.61
C LYS A 55 -2.59 -9.01 28.32
N LYS A 56 -3.83 -9.49 28.18
CA LYS A 56 -4.29 -10.69 28.92
C LYS A 56 -3.67 -11.98 28.39
N THR A 57 -3.41 -12.08 27.09
CA THR A 57 -2.71 -13.21 26.47
C THR A 57 -1.70 -12.73 25.44
N PRO A 58 -0.63 -13.51 25.16
CA PRO A 58 0.33 -13.18 24.10
C PRO A 58 -0.35 -12.99 22.73
N GLU A 59 -1.36 -13.80 22.40
CA GLU A 59 -2.12 -13.68 21.15
C GLU A 59 -2.92 -12.37 21.08
N GLN A 60 -3.56 -11.95 22.17
CA GLN A 60 -4.29 -10.68 22.20
C GLN A 60 -3.36 -9.48 22.08
N LEU A 61 -2.19 -9.55 22.71
CA LEU A 61 -1.18 -8.50 22.61
C LEU A 61 -0.64 -8.40 21.19
N TRP A 62 -0.30 -9.54 20.59
CA TRP A 62 0.12 -9.62 19.19
C TRP A 62 -0.96 -9.03 18.27
N LYS A 63 -2.20 -9.48 18.40
CA LYS A 63 -3.32 -9.00 17.56
C LYS A 63 -3.52 -7.50 17.67
N TRP A 64 -3.45 -6.95 18.89
CA TRP A 64 -3.54 -5.50 19.11
C TRP A 64 -2.39 -4.75 18.43
N ARG A 65 -1.16 -5.26 18.55
CA ARG A 65 0.03 -4.69 17.90
C ARG A 65 -0.12 -4.70 16.39
N ASN A 66 -0.52 -5.83 15.80
CA ASN A 66 -0.72 -5.95 14.36
C ASN A 66 -1.70 -4.88 13.87
N ILE A 67 -2.91 -4.83 14.46
CA ILE A 67 -3.96 -3.88 14.07
C ILE A 67 -3.53 -2.42 14.29
N ALA A 68 -2.83 -2.12 15.39
CA ALA A 68 -2.34 -0.76 15.64
C ALA A 68 -1.26 -0.34 14.63
N ASN A 69 -0.41 -1.28 14.21
CA ASN A 69 0.59 -1.04 13.16
C ASN A 69 -0.08 -0.83 11.80
N SER A 70 -1.07 -1.66 11.46
CA SER A 70 -1.88 -1.51 10.25
C SER A 70 -2.61 -0.17 10.22
N LEU A 71 -3.16 0.29 11.35
CA LEU A 71 -3.80 1.60 11.43
C LEU A 71 -2.84 2.74 11.06
N ILE A 72 -1.58 2.69 11.53
CA ILE A 72 -0.57 3.71 11.19
C ILE A 72 -0.30 3.67 9.69
N HIS A 73 -0.16 2.48 9.11
CA HIS A 73 -0.02 2.34 7.67
C HIS A 73 -1.21 2.95 6.92
N SER A 74 -2.44 2.51 7.22
CA SER A 74 -3.66 2.95 6.53
C SER A 74 -3.85 4.46 6.57
N ILE A 75 -3.48 5.12 7.68
CA ILE A 75 -3.51 6.58 7.79
C ILE A 75 -2.51 7.19 6.80
N LEU A 76 -1.25 6.78 6.85
CA LEU A 76 -0.19 7.36 6.03
C LEU A 76 -0.39 7.08 4.54
N SER A 77 -0.72 5.84 4.18
CA SER A 77 -0.90 5.40 2.80
C SER A 77 -2.23 5.88 2.21
N GLY A 78 -3.33 5.86 2.98
CA GLY A 78 -4.64 6.34 2.55
C GLY A 78 -4.63 7.84 2.26
N PHE A 79 -4.10 8.67 3.18
CA PHE A 79 -3.95 10.10 2.92
C PHE A 79 -2.88 10.38 1.85
N GLY A 80 -1.78 9.62 1.83
CA GLY A 80 -0.77 9.70 0.78
C GLY A 80 -1.36 9.49 -0.62
N ALA A 81 -2.20 8.48 -0.79
CA ALA A 81 -2.90 8.19 -2.04
C ALA A 81 -3.84 9.34 -2.44
N MET A 82 -4.64 9.84 -1.50
CA MET A 82 -5.51 11.00 -1.75
C MET A 82 -4.71 12.23 -2.19
N ILE A 83 -3.62 12.56 -1.49
CA ILE A 83 -2.80 13.73 -1.81
C ILE A 83 -2.18 13.58 -3.21
N ASN A 84 -1.69 12.39 -3.57
CA ASN A 84 -1.15 12.14 -4.91
C ASN A 84 -2.19 12.41 -6.00
N LEU A 85 -3.39 11.83 -5.86
CA LEU A 85 -4.45 11.95 -6.86
C LEU A 85 -5.06 13.36 -6.92
N LEU A 86 -5.06 14.10 -5.81
CA LEU A 86 -5.56 15.47 -5.77
C LEU A 86 -4.55 16.49 -6.32
N ARG A 87 -3.25 16.31 -6.05
CA ARG A 87 -2.20 17.26 -6.46
C ARG A 87 -1.68 17.04 -7.86
N THR A 88 -1.75 15.82 -8.38
CA THR A 88 -1.22 15.46 -9.69
C THR A 88 -2.35 14.94 -10.57
N PRO A 89 -3.06 15.83 -11.30
CA PRO A 89 -4.16 15.44 -12.18
C PRO A 89 -3.80 14.36 -13.19
N GLU A 90 -2.55 14.36 -13.65
CA GLU A 90 -2.00 13.40 -14.62
C GLU A 90 -2.14 11.95 -14.13
N LEU A 91 -1.97 11.71 -12.81
CA LEU A 91 -2.13 10.39 -12.20
C LEU A 91 -3.59 9.89 -12.20
N ARG A 92 -4.57 10.75 -12.55
CA ARG A 92 -5.99 10.38 -12.68
C ARG A 92 -6.41 10.11 -14.12
N TYR A 93 -5.83 10.84 -15.07
CA TYR A 93 -6.17 10.74 -16.48
C TYR A 93 -5.30 9.70 -17.20
N GLU A 94 -4.02 9.61 -16.85
CA GLU A 94 -3.04 8.70 -17.44
C GLU A 94 -2.57 7.65 -16.42
N LEU A 95 -3.42 6.67 -16.15
CA LEU A 95 -3.17 5.68 -15.08
C LEU A 95 -1.98 4.74 -15.37
N ILE A 96 -1.56 4.63 -16.63
CA ILE A 96 -0.56 3.65 -17.09
C ILE A 96 0.85 4.23 -17.03
N THR A 97 1.09 5.41 -17.58
CA THR A 97 2.45 5.94 -17.80
C THR A 97 2.82 7.06 -16.84
N ALA A 98 1.84 7.76 -16.26
CA ALA A 98 2.12 8.85 -15.35
C ALA A 98 2.64 8.30 -14.01
N TYR A 99 3.72 8.91 -13.54
CA TYR A 99 4.25 8.71 -12.19
C TYR A 99 4.88 10.00 -11.67
N THR A 100 5.01 10.09 -10.35
CA THR A 100 5.76 11.15 -9.67
C THR A 100 6.65 10.54 -8.61
N LEU A 101 7.64 11.30 -8.13
CA LEU A 101 8.45 10.84 -7.01
C LEU A 101 7.59 10.55 -5.78
N PHE A 102 6.58 11.38 -5.49
CA PHE A 102 5.72 11.21 -4.33
C PHE A 102 4.79 9.99 -4.44
N SER A 103 4.26 9.70 -5.63
CA SER A 103 3.46 8.48 -5.85
C SER A 103 4.32 7.25 -5.69
N TRP A 104 5.55 7.33 -6.21
CA TRP A 104 6.51 6.24 -6.12
C TRP A 104 6.90 5.98 -4.67
N SER A 105 7.22 7.02 -3.88
CA SER A 105 7.50 6.88 -2.44
C SER A 105 6.31 6.28 -1.69
N THR A 106 5.08 6.73 -1.99
CA THR A 106 3.85 6.27 -1.31
C THR A 106 3.61 4.79 -1.57
N LEU A 107 3.79 4.35 -2.82
CA LEU A 107 3.65 2.95 -3.20
C LEU A 107 4.80 2.10 -2.63
N SER A 108 6.06 2.53 -2.72
CA SER A 108 7.21 1.84 -2.12
C SER A 108 7.08 1.70 -0.60
N PHE A 109 6.63 2.75 0.08
CA PHE A 109 6.32 2.72 1.51
C PHE A 109 5.27 1.65 1.82
N SER A 110 4.23 1.54 0.98
CA SER A 110 3.16 0.56 1.15
C SER A 110 3.62 -0.86 0.87
N VAL A 111 4.44 -1.09 -0.15
CA VAL A 111 5.05 -2.40 -0.43
C VAL A 111 5.86 -2.88 0.77
N GLY A 112 6.70 -2.02 1.35
CA GLY A 112 7.52 -2.38 2.53
C GLY A 112 6.66 -2.78 3.73
N TYR A 113 5.56 -2.06 3.98
CA TYR A 113 4.60 -2.42 5.00
C TYR A 113 3.89 -3.74 4.70
N PHE A 114 3.38 -3.95 3.48
CA PHE A 114 2.63 -5.16 3.15
C PHE A 114 3.49 -6.42 3.26
N ILE A 115 4.78 -6.34 2.92
CA ILE A 115 5.75 -7.43 3.14
C ILE A 115 5.90 -7.72 4.64
N TYR A 116 6.05 -6.68 5.47
CA TYR A 116 6.11 -6.83 6.93
C TYR A 116 4.84 -7.54 7.46
N ASP A 117 3.66 -7.00 7.14
CA ASP A 117 2.38 -7.51 7.65
C ASP A 117 2.12 -8.94 7.18
N PHE A 118 2.47 -9.25 5.93
CA PHE A 118 2.41 -10.63 5.40
C PHE A 118 3.25 -11.60 6.22
N ILE A 119 4.52 -11.26 6.49
CA ILE A 119 5.42 -12.11 7.28
C ILE A 119 4.92 -12.23 8.72
N ASP A 120 4.52 -11.12 9.34
CA ASP A 120 4.04 -11.09 10.73
C ASP A 120 2.79 -11.97 10.90
N MET A 121 1.81 -11.86 10.00
CA MET A 121 0.61 -12.70 9.99
C MET A 121 0.92 -14.17 9.68
N ALA A 122 1.80 -14.46 8.72
CA ALA A 122 2.14 -15.84 8.34
C ALA A 122 2.82 -16.60 9.50
N VAL A 123 3.61 -15.91 10.31
CA VAL A 123 4.29 -16.50 11.48
C VAL A 123 3.31 -16.72 12.64
N HIS A 124 2.46 -15.73 12.93
CA HIS A 124 1.70 -15.71 14.19
C HIS A 124 0.23 -16.16 14.08
N GLN A 125 -0.39 -16.12 12.90
CA GLN A 125 -1.84 -16.36 12.77
C GLN A 125 -2.18 -17.57 11.90
N ARG A 126 -2.66 -18.64 12.54
CA ARG A 126 -2.99 -19.95 11.91
C ARG A 126 -4.49 -20.18 11.68
N ARG A 127 -5.30 -19.13 11.53
CA ARG A 127 -6.77 -19.27 11.35
C ARG A 127 -7.15 -19.37 9.86
N PRO A 128 -8.19 -20.15 9.48
CA PRO A 128 -8.64 -20.27 8.09
C PRO A 128 -8.90 -18.93 7.38
N SER A 129 -9.56 -17.99 8.06
CA SER A 129 -9.81 -16.63 7.54
C SER A 129 -8.55 -15.79 7.28
N THR A 130 -7.39 -16.25 7.76
CA THR A 130 -6.10 -15.60 7.54
C THR A 130 -5.53 -15.96 6.17
N TYR A 131 -5.85 -17.14 5.62
CA TYR A 131 -5.35 -17.55 4.31
C TYR A 131 -5.88 -16.65 3.19
N GLU A 132 -7.15 -16.27 3.26
CA GLU A 132 -7.74 -15.30 2.33
C GLU A 132 -7.00 -13.96 2.37
N LEU A 133 -6.67 -13.50 3.58
CA LEU A 133 -5.92 -12.26 3.77
C LEU A 133 -4.46 -12.38 3.28
N LEU A 134 -3.80 -13.52 3.51
CA LEU A 134 -2.45 -13.77 3.01
C LEU A 134 -2.40 -13.80 1.47
N ILE A 135 -3.38 -14.43 0.83
CA ILE A 135 -3.50 -14.42 -0.64
C ILE A 135 -3.72 -12.99 -1.15
N HIS A 136 -4.60 -12.23 -0.48
CA HIS A 136 -4.79 -10.82 -0.80
C HIS A 136 -3.47 -10.03 -0.71
N HIS A 137 -2.70 -10.20 0.38
CA HIS A 137 -1.40 -9.55 0.54
C HIS A 137 -0.41 -9.94 -0.56
N ILE A 138 -0.34 -11.22 -0.96
CA ILE A 138 0.51 -11.65 -2.06
C ILE A 138 0.15 -10.92 -3.35
N LEU A 139 -1.14 -10.85 -3.69
CA LEU A 139 -1.61 -10.17 -4.90
C LEU A 139 -1.27 -8.67 -4.87
N VAL A 140 -1.55 -7.98 -3.75
CA VAL A 140 -1.26 -6.55 -3.61
C VAL A 140 0.24 -6.28 -3.65
N ILE A 141 1.06 -7.09 -2.99
CA ILE A 141 2.53 -6.98 -3.03
C ILE A 141 3.03 -7.11 -4.46
N ILE A 142 2.58 -8.12 -5.20
CA ILE A 142 3.00 -8.32 -6.60
C ILE A 142 2.58 -7.12 -7.45
N CYS A 143 1.32 -6.72 -7.41
CA CYS A 143 0.83 -5.60 -8.21
C CYS A 143 1.56 -4.29 -7.90
N PHE A 144 1.78 -3.97 -6.63
CA PHE A 144 2.43 -2.72 -6.25
C PHE A 144 3.94 -2.76 -6.47
N ALA A 145 4.60 -3.91 -6.23
CA ALA A 145 6.01 -4.08 -6.56
C ALA A 145 6.23 -3.93 -8.06
N LEU A 146 5.38 -4.51 -8.91
CA LEU A 146 5.43 -4.29 -10.35
C LEU A 146 5.24 -2.82 -10.70
N ALA A 147 4.25 -2.12 -10.11
CA ALA A 147 4.05 -0.70 -10.39
C ALA A 147 5.25 0.17 -9.98
N VAL A 148 5.93 -0.19 -8.88
CA VAL A 148 7.11 0.51 -8.38
C VAL A 148 8.35 0.21 -9.22
N ILE A 149 8.63 -1.06 -9.54
CA ILE A 149 9.81 -1.47 -10.30
C ILE A 149 9.74 -0.96 -11.74
N THR A 150 8.56 -1.04 -12.35
CA THR A 150 8.37 -0.68 -13.76
C THR A 150 8.06 0.79 -13.96
N LYS A 151 7.60 1.48 -12.90
CA LYS A 151 7.04 2.83 -12.91
C LYS A 151 5.77 3.00 -13.76
N TYR A 152 5.24 1.91 -14.30
CA TYR A 152 3.93 1.89 -14.94
C TYR A 152 2.85 1.62 -13.90
N TYR A 153 1.61 1.98 -14.24
CA TYR A 153 0.42 1.73 -13.43
C TYR A 153 0.42 2.39 -12.05
N GLN A 154 1.24 3.42 -11.81
CA GLN A 154 1.27 4.09 -10.50
C GLN A 154 -0.06 4.78 -10.19
N GLY A 155 -0.69 5.42 -11.18
CA GLY A 155 -2.03 5.99 -11.01
C GLY A 155 -3.05 4.93 -10.62
N TYR A 156 -3.07 3.79 -11.33
CA TYR A 156 -3.96 2.67 -11.02
C TYR A 156 -3.70 2.07 -9.62
N ALA A 157 -2.42 1.90 -9.24
CA ALA A 157 -2.02 1.40 -7.94
C ALA A 157 -2.40 2.36 -6.79
N LEU A 158 -2.31 3.68 -7.01
CA LEU A 158 -2.78 4.68 -6.04
C LEU A 158 -4.29 4.64 -5.86
N VAL A 159 -5.06 4.47 -6.94
CA VAL A 159 -6.51 4.28 -6.83
C VAL A 159 -6.83 2.99 -6.08
N ALA A 160 -6.08 1.90 -6.33
CA ALA A 160 -6.19 0.68 -5.55
C ALA A 160 -5.91 0.93 -4.05
N LEU A 161 -4.90 1.73 -3.73
CA LEU A 161 -4.49 2.07 -2.36
C LEU A 161 -5.52 2.93 -1.62
N LEU A 162 -6.45 3.61 -2.30
CA LEU A 162 -7.54 4.36 -1.64
C LEU A 162 -8.42 3.51 -0.72
N VAL A 163 -8.46 2.19 -0.90
CA VAL A 163 -9.17 1.27 0.01
C VAL A 163 -8.67 1.38 1.45
N GLU A 164 -7.43 1.84 1.66
CA GLU A 164 -6.83 2.07 2.97
C GLU A 164 -7.57 3.15 3.77
N VAL A 165 -8.23 4.10 3.12
CA VAL A 165 -9.05 5.12 3.80
C VAL A 165 -10.18 4.46 4.58
N ASN A 166 -10.79 3.40 4.04
CA ASN A 166 -11.76 2.59 4.78
C ASN A 166 -11.08 1.74 5.88
N SER A 167 -9.89 1.19 5.60
CA SER A 167 -9.12 0.39 6.55
C SER A 167 -8.81 1.15 7.85
N ILE A 168 -8.63 2.48 7.81
CA ILE A 168 -8.49 3.33 9.02
C ILE A 168 -9.63 3.06 10.02
N PHE A 169 -10.88 3.21 9.58
CA PHE A 169 -12.06 3.06 10.44
C PHE A 169 -12.30 1.60 10.83
N LEU A 170 -11.91 0.66 9.95
CA LEU A 170 -11.96 -0.76 10.23
C LEU A 170 -10.99 -1.14 11.37
N HIS A 171 -9.74 -0.68 11.31
CA HIS A 171 -8.75 -0.94 12.35
C HIS A 171 -9.10 -0.27 13.66
N ILE A 172 -9.58 0.98 13.65
CA ILE A 172 -10.11 1.64 14.85
C ILE A 172 -11.24 0.81 15.49
N ARG A 173 -12.17 0.29 14.68
CA ARG A 173 -13.25 -0.59 15.18
C ARG A 173 -12.69 -1.86 15.81
N GLN A 174 -11.70 -2.51 15.19
CA GLN A 174 -11.08 -3.71 15.72
C GLN A 174 -10.34 -3.43 17.05
N LEU A 175 -9.68 -2.29 17.18
CA LEU A 175 -9.05 -1.85 18.43
C LEU A 175 -10.08 -1.66 19.55
N PHE A 176 -11.23 -1.03 19.26
CA PHE A 176 -12.33 -0.91 20.23
C PHE A 176 -12.85 -2.29 20.69
N ILE A 177 -12.97 -3.25 19.77
CA ILE A 177 -13.41 -4.61 20.09
C ILE A 177 -12.41 -5.30 21.03
N ILE A 178 -11.11 -5.22 20.76
CA ILE A 178 -10.06 -5.81 21.62
C ILE A 178 -10.06 -5.17 23.01
N GLN A 179 -10.36 -3.87 23.07
CA GLN A 179 -10.45 -3.15 24.34
C GLN A 179 -11.77 -3.39 25.09
N GLY A 180 -12.74 -4.09 24.50
CA GLY A 180 -14.02 -4.39 25.13
C GLY A 180 -14.96 -3.17 25.23
N TRP A 181 -14.84 -2.20 24.33
CA TRP A 181 -15.74 -1.05 24.31
C TRP A 181 -17.17 -1.48 23.99
N GLN A 182 -18.14 -0.90 24.71
CA GLN A 182 -19.55 -1.15 24.46
C GLN A 182 -20.00 -0.45 23.17
N LYS A 183 -20.87 -1.12 22.40
CA LYS A 183 -21.44 -0.56 21.15
C LYS A 183 -22.36 0.64 21.39
N SER A 184 -22.78 0.86 22.63
CA SER A 184 -23.58 2.00 23.07
C SER A 184 -22.80 3.32 23.02
N TYR A 185 -21.46 3.27 23.17
CA TYR A 185 -20.61 4.46 23.21
C TYR A 185 -20.69 5.27 21.91
N ILE A 186 -20.82 6.58 22.05
CA ILE A 186 -20.99 7.50 20.91
C ILE A 186 -19.81 7.41 19.92
N ILE A 187 -18.58 7.32 20.42
CA ILE A 187 -17.37 7.21 19.60
C ILE A 187 -17.41 5.93 18.76
N TYR A 188 -17.88 4.81 19.33
CA TYR A 188 -18.02 3.55 18.60
C TYR A 188 -19.04 3.69 17.46
N LYS A 189 -20.19 4.32 17.73
CA LYS A 189 -21.24 4.55 16.73
C LYS A 189 -20.76 5.45 15.59
N ILE A 190 -20.11 6.57 15.93
CA ILE A 190 -19.51 7.49 14.94
C ILE A 190 -18.54 6.74 14.04
N ASN A 191 -17.60 5.98 14.62
CA ASN A 191 -16.66 5.18 13.83
C ASN A 191 -17.38 4.13 12.96
N SER A 192 -18.46 3.53 13.46
CA SER A 192 -19.26 2.58 12.66
C SER A 192 -19.92 3.23 11.45
N TYR A 193 -20.43 4.47 11.59
CA TYR A 193 -20.99 5.22 10.46
C TYR A 193 -19.91 5.61 9.45
N PHE A 194 -18.76 6.11 9.90
CA PHE A 194 -17.64 6.40 9.01
C PHE A 194 -17.11 5.15 8.31
N ASN A 195 -16.98 4.03 9.03
CA ASN A 195 -16.61 2.75 8.44
C ASN A 195 -17.59 2.31 7.35
N LEU A 196 -18.89 2.50 7.54
CA LEU A 196 -19.89 2.17 6.51
C LEU A 196 -19.81 3.12 5.31
N GLY A 197 -19.78 4.43 5.55
CA GLY A 197 -19.73 5.42 4.48
C GLY A 197 -18.48 5.28 3.62
N THR A 198 -17.31 5.14 4.26
CA THR A 198 -16.04 4.93 3.55
C THR A 198 -15.96 3.58 2.87
N PHE A 199 -16.63 2.53 3.38
CA PHE A 199 -16.70 1.24 2.72
C PHE A 199 -17.43 1.34 1.37
N ILE A 200 -18.55 2.06 1.33
CA ILE A 200 -19.30 2.25 0.08
C ILE A 200 -18.46 3.03 -0.94
N VAL A 201 -17.82 4.13 -0.52
CA VAL A 201 -17.06 5.01 -1.44
C VAL A 201 -15.71 4.41 -1.83
N PHE A 202 -14.86 4.13 -0.85
CA PHE A 202 -13.46 3.77 -1.10
C PHE A 202 -13.24 2.29 -1.35
N ARG A 203 -14.23 1.42 -1.08
CA ARG A 203 -14.15 0.01 -1.47
C ARG A 203 -15.10 -0.34 -2.60
N LEU A 204 -16.42 -0.23 -2.41
CA LEU A 204 -17.35 -0.72 -3.43
C LEU A 204 -17.26 0.09 -4.72
N PHE A 205 -17.47 1.41 -4.64
CA PHE A 205 -17.41 2.26 -5.82
C PHE A 205 -16.02 2.26 -6.46
N ASN A 206 -14.96 2.35 -5.64
CA ASN A 206 -13.58 2.29 -6.10
C ASN A 206 -13.27 0.99 -6.88
N LEU A 207 -13.64 -0.16 -6.32
CA LEU A 207 -13.41 -1.47 -6.94
C LEU A 207 -14.23 -1.62 -8.23
N CYS A 208 -15.51 -1.21 -8.22
CA CYS A 208 -16.33 -1.23 -9.42
C CYS A 208 -15.71 -0.37 -10.53
N TRP A 209 -15.28 0.85 -10.19
CA TRP A 209 -14.63 1.74 -11.15
C TRP A 209 -13.34 1.13 -11.72
N MET A 210 -12.49 0.55 -10.87
CA MET A 210 -11.25 -0.11 -11.30
C MET A 210 -11.51 -1.29 -12.26
N ILE A 211 -12.49 -2.13 -11.94
CA ILE A 211 -12.89 -3.26 -12.80
C ILE A 211 -13.40 -2.74 -14.15
N CYS A 212 -14.28 -1.75 -14.14
CA CYS A 212 -14.78 -1.14 -15.38
C CYS A 212 -13.63 -0.55 -16.22
N TRP A 213 -12.69 0.15 -15.59
CA TRP A 213 -11.53 0.71 -16.28
C TRP A 213 -10.67 -0.39 -16.92
N LEU A 214 -10.39 -1.49 -16.20
CA LEU A 214 -9.61 -2.60 -16.72
C LEU A 214 -10.28 -3.25 -17.95
N VAL A 215 -11.59 -3.48 -17.87
CA VAL A 215 -12.37 -4.09 -18.97
C VAL A 215 -12.39 -3.18 -20.21
N LEU A 216 -12.59 -1.88 -20.03
CA LEU A 216 -12.64 -0.92 -21.13
C LEU A 216 -11.28 -0.72 -21.82
N ASN A 217 -10.18 -0.86 -21.07
CA ASN A 217 -8.83 -0.65 -21.57
C ASN A 217 -8.10 -1.96 -21.95
N GLN A 218 -8.78 -3.12 -21.86
CA GLN A 218 -8.18 -4.43 -22.11
C GLN A 218 -7.55 -4.57 -23.50
N SER A 219 -8.19 -4.01 -24.54
CA SER A 219 -7.67 -4.03 -25.91
C SER A 219 -6.36 -3.23 -26.06
N GLY A 220 -6.26 -2.08 -25.39
CA GLY A 220 -5.05 -1.25 -25.36
C GLY A 220 -3.89 -1.89 -24.59
N LEU A 221 -4.20 -2.60 -23.49
CA LEU A 221 -3.19 -3.31 -22.69
C LEU A 221 -2.48 -4.42 -23.49
N ASN A 222 -3.18 -5.07 -24.43
CA ASN A 222 -2.61 -6.13 -25.28
C ASN A 222 -1.54 -5.63 -26.28
N HIS A 223 -1.48 -4.32 -26.52
CA HIS A 223 -0.54 -3.68 -27.45
C HIS A 223 0.65 -3.01 -26.77
N LEU A 224 0.69 -2.97 -25.43
CA LEU A 224 1.87 -2.51 -24.71
C LEU A 224 3.04 -3.44 -25.03
N PRO A 225 4.26 -2.89 -25.18
CA PRO A 225 5.40 -3.68 -25.58
C PRO A 225 5.61 -4.80 -24.55
N LYS A 226 5.70 -6.04 -25.06
CA LYS A 226 5.77 -7.29 -24.29
C LYS A 226 7.09 -7.45 -23.53
N TYR A 227 7.61 -6.41 -22.90
CA TYR A 227 8.78 -6.48 -22.03
C TYR A 227 8.47 -7.11 -20.65
N PHE A 228 7.27 -7.67 -20.47
CA PHE A 228 6.75 -8.14 -19.18
C PHE A 228 6.36 -9.61 -19.13
N PHE A 229 6.87 -10.44 -20.04
CA PHE A 229 6.93 -11.89 -19.88
C PHE A 229 8.31 -12.41 -20.29
#